data_AF-A0A2P5XXC4-F1
#
_entry.id   AF-A0A2P5XXC4-F1
#
_cell.length_a   1.000
_cell.length_b   1.000
_cell.length_c   1.000
_cell.angle_alpha   90.00
_cell.angle_beta   90.00
_cell.angle_gamma   90.00
#
_symmetry.space_group_name_H-M   'P 1'
#
loop_
_entity.id
_entity.type
_entity.pdbx_description
1 polymer ?
#
loop_
_entity_poly.entity_id
_entity_poly.type
_entity_poly.pdbx_seq_one_letter_code
_entity_poly.pdbx_strand_id
1 'polypeptide(L)'
;MEESVRIRRASEPIELVKLVKRLKHGFSSEESMAEAELPQAVKNKITDEILQRLRSLRPNASVSEQHEAVETWRNEKLKEAKNLALGGERLDSTLLREEAGNLVKVLESNWAALSEEIGLWIPNEIKNQEHNDKPEDVEDTELWRKLYHPPALLDDSQLKP
;
A
#
# COMPACT_ATOMS: atom_id res chain seq x y z
N MET A 1 -27.49 10.88 -27.31
CA MET A 1 -26.95 9.89 -26.35
C MET A 1 -27.26 8.46 -26.79
N GLU A 2 -28.30 8.26 -27.62
CA GLU A 2 -28.74 6.98 -28.18
C GLU A 2 -27.67 6.28 -29.03
N GLU A 3 -26.86 6.99 -29.81
CA GLU A 3 -25.84 6.37 -30.66
C GLU A 3 -24.79 5.59 -29.88
N SER A 4 -24.31 6.13 -28.77
CA SER A 4 -23.36 5.44 -27.89
C SER A 4 -23.99 4.21 -27.21
N VAL A 5 -25.30 4.24 -26.96
CA VAL A 5 -26.04 3.07 -26.44
C VAL A 5 -26.19 2.00 -27.52
N ARG A 6 -26.47 2.40 -28.77
CA ARG A 6 -26.53 1.47 -29.92
C ARG A 6 -25.18 0.84 -30.21
N ILE A 7 -24.11 1.62 -30.23
CA ILE A 7 -22.75 1.12 -30.44
C ILE A 7 -22.39 0.12 -29.35
N ARG A 8 -22.58 0.45 -28.06
CA ARG A 8 -22.31 -0.47 -26.93
C ARG A 8 -23.11 -1.77 -26.97
N ARG A 9 -24.37 -1.73 -27.48
CA ARG A 9 -25.22 -2.93 -27.61
C ARG A 9 -24.86 -3.76 -28.84
N ALA A 10 -24.53 -3.12 -29.96
CA ALA A 10 -24.13 -3.80 -31.21
C ALA A 10 -22.72 -4.37 -31.14
N SER A 11 -21.84 -3.71 -30.40
CA SER A 11 -20.47 -4.13 -30.16
C SER A 11 -20.39 -5.14 -29.01
N GLU A 12 -21.44 -5.98 -28.78
CA GLU A 12 -21.57 -6.93 -27.67
C GLU A 12 -20.18 -7.20 -27.14
N PRO A 13 -19.77 -6.63 -25.99
CA PRO A 13 -18.36 -6.52 -25.66
C PRO A 13 -17.90 -7.88 -25.15
N ILE A 14 -18.06 -8.90 -25.98
CA ILE A 14 -17.83 -10.32 -25.81
C ILE A 14 -16.39 -10.51 -25.39
N GLU A 15 -15.47 -9.71 -25.94
CA GLU A 15 -14.07 -9.70 -25.53
C GLU A 15 -13.92 -9.24 -24.07
N LEU A 16 -14.57 -8.15 -23.68
CA LEU A 16 -14.63 -7.64 -22.30
C LEU A 16 -15.32 -8.64 -21.37
N VAL A 17 -16.44 -9.24 -21.77
CA VAL A 17 -17.15 -10.27 -21.00
C VAL A 17 -16.30 -11.54 -20.86
N LYS A 18 -15.57 -11.95 -21.91
CA LYS A 18 -14.61 -13.06 -21.86
C LYS A 18 -13.42 -12.72 -20.96
N LEU A 19 -12.89 -11.51 -21.01
CA LEU A 19 -11.83 -11.03 -20.11
C LEU A 19 -12.31 -11.02 -18.66
N VAL A 20 -13.49 -10.46 -18.37
CA VAL A 20 -14.09 -10.45 -17.03
C VAL A 20 -14.37 -11.86 -16.52
N LYS A 21 -14.87 -12.77 -17.37
CA LYS A 21 -15.06 -14.19 -17.00
C LYS A 21 -13.74 -14.89 -16.71
N ARG A 22 -12.69 -14.64 -17.50
CA ARG A 22 -11.34 -15.19 -17.27
C ARG A 22 -10.73 -14.66 -15.97
N LEU A 23 -10.83 -13.36 -15.73
CA LEU A 23 -10.41 -12.73 -14.48
C LEU A 23 -11.17 -13.31 -13.29
N LYS A 24 -12.51 -13.37 -13.37
CA LYS A 24 -13.35 -13.93 -12.30
C LYS A 24 -13.04 -15.40 -11.99
N HIS A 25 -12.72 -16.20 -13.00
CA HIS A 25 -12.26 -17.57 -12.80
C HIS A 25 -10.87 -17.62 -12.14
N GLY A 26 -9.97 -16.69 -12.46
CA GLY A 26 -8.69 -16.53 -11.79
C GLY A 26 -8.86 -16.19 -10.30
N PHE A 27 -9.74 -15.24 -9.99
CA PHE A 27 -10.06 -14.83 -8.62
C PHE A 27 -10.85 -15.89 -7.83
N SER A 28 -11.68 -16.71 -8.48
CA SER A 28 -12.41 -17.80 -7.79
C SER A 28 -11.48 -18.94 -7.36
N SER A 29 -10.29 -19.06 -7.95
CA SER A 29 -9.24 -19.94 -7.43
C SER A 29 -8.67 -19.43 -6.10
N GLU A 30 -8.68 -18.12 -5.86
CA GLU A 30 -8.28 -17.52 -4.57
C GLU A 30 -9.35 -17.70 -3.49
N GLU A 31 -10.57 -18.12 -3.83
CA GLU A 31 -11.59 -18.47 -2.83
C GLU A 31 -11.22 -19.74 -2.03
N SER A 32 -10.27 -20.54 -2.54
CA SER A 32 -9.60 -21.61 -1.78
C SER A 32 -8.56 -21.10 -0.76
N MET A 33 -8.32 -19.78 -0.67
CA MET A 33 -7.43 -19.16 0.32
C MET A 33 -8.09 -19.00 1.71
N ALA A 34 -9.39 -19.25 1.83
CA ALA A 34 -10.11 -19.23 3.11
C ALA A 34 -9.67 -20.35 4.09
N GLU A 35 -8.95 -21.37 3.62
CA GLU A 35 -8.56 -22.52 4.46
C GLU A 35 -7.35 -22.23 5.39
N ALA A 36 -6.67 -21.11 5.22
CA ALA A 36 -5.51 -20.72 6.03
C ALA A 36 -5.76 -19.51 6.94
N GLU A 37 -7.01 -19.21 7.29
CA GLU A 37 -7.29 -18.15 8.26
C GLU A 37 -6.75 -18.50 9.65
N LEU A 38 -5.95 -17.59 10.20
CA LEU A 38 -5.46 -17.70 11.57
C LEU A 38 -6.56 -17.30 12.57
N PRO A 39 -6.64 -17.93 13.75
CA PRO A 39 -7.52 -17.47 14.82
C PRO A 39 -7.21 -16.01 15.22
N GLN A 40 -8.23 -15.23 15.56
CA GLN A 40 -8.05 -13.80 15.92
C GLN A 40 -7.04 -13.59 17.06
N ALA A 41 -7.02 -14.51 18.04
CA ALA A 41 -6.07 -14.45 19.14
C ALA A 41 -4.60 -14.54 18.66
N VAL A 42 -4.33 -15.35 17.63
CA VAL A 42 -3.00 -15.49 17.04
C VAL A 42 -2.64 -14.22 16.26
N LYS A 43 -3.58 -13.64 15.52
CA LYS A 43 -3.39 -12.35 14.80
C LYS A 43 -3.02 -11.23 15.77
N ASN A 44 -3.77 -11.09 16.86
CA ASN A 44 -3.48 -10.07 17.89
C ASN A 44 -2.08 -10.26 18.49
N LYS A 45 -1.70 -11.51 18.78
CA LYS A 45 -0.35 -11.82 19.29
C LYS A 45 0.75 -11.45 18.29
N ILE A 46 0.55 -11.74 17.00
CA ILE A 46 1.46 -11.33 15.92
C ILE A 46 1.61 -9.80 15.92
N THR A 47 0.49 -9.07 15.97
CA THR A 47 0.49 -7.60 16.02
C THR A 47 1.29 -7.09 17.22
N ASP A 48 1.06 -7.64 18.41
CA ASP A 48 1.75 -7.23 19.63
C ASP A 48 3.27 -7.49 19.55
N GLU A 49 3.68 -8.64 19.02
CA GLU A 49 5.10 -8.97 18.84
C GLU A 49 5.79 -8.03 17.85
N ILE A 50 5.14 -7.74 16.72
CA ILE A 50 5.65 -6.79 15.73
C ILE A 50 5.76 -5.39 16.34
N LEU A 51 4.72 -4.92 17.04
CA LEU A 51 4.73 -3.63 17.72
C LEU A 51 5.83 -3.56 18.77
N GLN A 52 6.07 -4.63 19.52
CA GLN A 52 7.17 -4.71 20.47
C GLN A 52 8.52 -4.61 19.78
N ARG A 53 8.71 -5.31 18.65
CA ARG A 53 9.95 -5.24 17.85
C ARG A 53 10.19 -3.82 17.35
N LEU A 54 9.16 -3.19 16.79
CA LEU A 54 9.23 -1.81 16.29
C LEU A 54 9.49 -0.79 17.40
N ARG A 55 8.87 -0.93 18.57
CA ARG A 55 9.12 -0.06 19.74
C ARG A 55 10.52 -0.21 20.31
N SER A 56 11.16 -1.37 20.10
CA SER A 56 12.53 -1.62 20.54
C SER A 56 13.57 -0.98 19.62
N LEU A 57 13.15 -0.46 18.46
CA LEU A 57 14.02 0.33 17.58
C LEU A 57 14.33 1.69 18.21
N ARG A 58 15.34 2.36 17.64
CA ARG A 58 15.67 3.73 18.02
C ARG A 58 14.48 4.67 17.72
N PRO A 59 14.22 5.70 18.55
CA PRO A 59 13.04 6.58 18.40
C PRO A 59 12.90 7.28 17.03
N ASN A 60 13.99 7.40 16.27
CA ASN A 60 14.06 8.00 14.95
C ASN A 60 14.58 7.01 13.89
N ALA A 61 14.29 5.71 14.07
CA ALA A 61 14.63 4.69 13.09
C ALA A 61 14.04 5.05 11.72
N SER A 62 14.88 4.95 10.70
CA SER A 62 14.50 5.15 9.31
C SER A 62 13.43 4.16 8.88
N VAL A 63 12.70 4.52 7.82
CA VAL A 63 11.70 3.65 7.21
C VAL A 63 12.33 2.31 6.79
N SER A 64 13.55 2.33 6.25
CA SER A 64 14.29 1.10 5.90
C SER A 64 14.57 0.22 7.13
N GLU A 65 14.99 0.79 8.26
CA GLU A 65 15.23 0.03 9.49
C GLU A 65 13.93 -0.59 10.03
N GLN A 66 12.79 0.09 9.91
CA GLN A 66 11.49 -0.46 10.31
C GLN A 66 11.07 -1.64 9.44
N HIS A 67 11.23 -1.53 8.12
CA HIS A 67 10.99 -2.63 7.18
C HIS A 67 11.89 -3.83 7.49
N GLU A 68 13.18 -3.60 7.69
CA GLU A 68 14.13 -4.65 8.04
C GLU A 68 13.76 -5.35 9.36
N ALA A 69 13.33 -4.60 10.37
CA ALA A 69 12.91 -5.16 11.66
C ALA A 69 11.68 -6.07 11.53
N VAL A 70 10.73 -5.73 10.68
CA VAL A 70 9.55 -6.56 10.39
C VAL A 70 9.92 -7.79 9.58
N GLU A 71 10.75 -7.63 8.55
CA GLU A 71 11.14 -8.75 7.69
C GLU A 71 12.03 -9.75 8.43
N THR A 72 12.93 -9.28 9.29
CA THR A 72 13.72 -10.15 10.18
C THR A 72 12.82 -10.90 11.16
N TRP A 73 11.86 -10.22 11.81
CA TRP A 73 10.88 -10.87 12.68
C TRP A 73 10.07 -11.94 11.92
N ARG A 74 9.60 -11.63 10.71
CA ARG A 74 8.83 -12.55 9.87
C ARG A 74 9.65 -13.81 9.56
N ASN A 75 10.92 -13.66 9.20
CA ASN A 75 11.82 -14.77 8.90
C ASN A 75 12.11 -15.63 10.14
N GLU A 76 12.34 -15.00 11.29
CA GLU A 76 12.53 -15.69 12.58
C GLU A 76 11.28 -16.52 12.94
N LYS A 77 10.09 -15.90 12.87
CA LYS A 77 8.82 -16.55 13.17
C LYS A 77 8.47 -17.66 12.20
N LEU A 78 8.76 -17.47 10.91
CA LEU A 78 8.57 -18.51 9.91
C LEU A 78 9.43 -19.75 10.22
N LYS A 79 10.67 -19.54 10.67
CA LYS A 79 11.56 -20.64 11.07
C LYS A 79 11.03 -21.37 12.31
N GLU A 80 10.56 -20.63 13.32
CA GLU A 80 9.90 -21.20 14.51
C GLU A 80 8.68 -22.04 14.12
N ALA A 81 7.79 -21.48 13.30
CA ALA A 81 6.57 -22.15 12.86
C ALA A 81 6.86 -23.40 12.01
N LYS A 82 7.87 -23.38 11.14
CA LYS A 82 8.32 -24.55 10.37
C LYS A 82 8.82 -25.67 11.26
N ASN A 83 9.60 -25.35 12.29
CA ASN A 83 10.10 -26.34 13.26
C ASN A 83 8.95 -26.99 14.04
N LEU A 84 7.96 -26.19 14.47
CA LEU A 84 6.76 -26.68 15.17
C LEU A 84 5.89 -27.56 14.26
N ALA A 85 5.69 -27.17 13.00
CA ALA A 85 4.93 -27.96 12.04
C ALA A 85 5.59 -29.31 11.70
N LEU A 86 6.93 -29.34 11.62
CA LEU A 86 7.70 -30.55 11.33
C LEU A 86 7.86 -31.51 12.52
N GLY A 87 7.44 -31.11 13.73
CA GLY A 87 7.45 -31.96 14.92
C GLY A 87 8.75 -31.90 15.74
N GLY A 88 9.53 -30.84 15.60
CA GLY A 88 10.70 -30.58 16.43
C GLY A 88 10.29 -30.15 17.84
N GLU A 89 10.68 -30.96 18.83
CA GLU A 89 10.56 -30.76 20.28
C GLU A 89 9.16 -30.43 20.81
N ARG A 90 8.50 -31.47 21.34
CA ARG A 90 7.25 -31.40 22.10
C ARG A 90 7.52 -30.69 23.44
N LEU A 91 7.67 -29.38 23.43
CA LEU A 91 7.72 -28.54 24.63
C LEU A 91 6.49 -27.65 24.62
N ASP A 92 5.44 -28.10 25.33
CA ASP A 92 4.37 -27.32 25.98
C ASP A 92 3.71 -26.16 25.21
N SER A 93 3.81 -26.18 23.88
CA SER A 93 3.37 -25.05 23.05
C SER A 93 1.86 -25.12 22.87
N THR A 94 1.17 -24.07 23.28
CA THR A 94 -0.29 -23.90 23.23
C THR A 94 -0.88 -23.88 21.82
N LEU A 95 -0.05 -24.10 20.78
CA LEU A 95 -0.36 -23.90 19.36
C LEU A 95 -0.38 -25.26 18.67
N LEU A 96 -1.53 -25.64 18.10
CA LEU A 96 -1.73 -26.94 17.45
C LEU A 96 -0.83 -27.09 16.22
N ARG A 97 -0.41 -28.32 15.90
CA ARG A 97 0.43 -28.59 14.70
C ARG A 97 -0.21 -28.06 13.41
N GLU A 98 -1.53 -28.16 13.31
CA GLU A 98 -2.31 -27.61 12.19
C GLU A 98 -2.25 -26.08 12.15
N GLU A 99 -2.39 -25.42 13.29
CA GLU A 99 -2.24 -23.97 13.43
C GLU A 99 -0.82 -23.52 13.06
N ALA A 100 0.21 -24.29 13.42
CA ALA A 100 1.59 -24.02 13.03
C ALA A 100 1.77 -24.14 11.52
N GLY A 101 1.16 -25.15 10.89
CA GLY A 101 1.14 -25.30 9.43
C GLY A 101 0.44 -24.13 8.73
N ASN A 102 -0.68 -23.67 9.28
CA ASN A 102 -1.38 -22.49 8.76
C ASN A 102 -0.55 -21.21 8.94
N LEU A 103 0.12 -21.04 10.09
CA LEU A 103 1.03 -19.92 10.32
C LEU A 103 2.18 -19.89 9.32
N VAL A 104 2.76 -21.04 8.98
CA VAL A 104 3.78 -21.15 7.92
C VAL A 104 3.22 -20.69 6.58
N LYS A 105 2.06 -21.20 6.15
CA LYS A 105 1.43 -20.82 4.88
C LYS A 105 1.18 -19.32 4.80
N VAL A 106 0.65 -18.73 5.86
CA VAL A 106 0.33 -17.30 5.91
C VAL A 106 1.59 -16.45 5.91
N LEU A 107 2.58 -16.76 6.75
CA LEU A 107 3.83 -15.98 6.81
C LEU A 107 4.67 -16.13 5.53
N GLU A 108 4.64 -17.27 4.84
CA GLU A 108 5.45 -17.52 3.65
C GLU A 108 4.77 -17.03 2.37
N SER A 109 3.50 -17.39 2.15
CA SER A 109 2.80 -17.17 0.88
C SER A 109 1.70 -16.11 0.94
N ASN A 110 1.09 -15.88 2.11
CA ASN A 110 -0.06 -14.96 2.25
C ASN A 110 0.22 -13.75 3.15
N TRP A 111 1.49 -13.32 3.21
CA TRP A 111 1.92 -12.26 4.11
C TRP A 111 1.25 -10.91 3.82
N ALA A 112 1.01 -10.61 2.54
CA ALA A 112 0.37 -9.36 2.13
C ALA A 112 -1.06 -9.27 2.68
N ALA A 113 -1.86 -10.33 2.54
CA ALA A 113 -3.22 -10.37 3.05
C ALA A 113 -3.25 -10.29 4.59
N LEU A 114 -2.35 -11.02 5.27
CA LEU A 114 -2.24 -10.91 6.73
C LEU A 114 -1.85 -9.49 7.16
N SER A 115 -0.91 -8.86 6.46
CA SER A 115 -0.44 -7.50 6.77
C SER A 115 -1.58 -6.49 6.65
N GLU A 116 -2.39 -6.60 5.59
CA GLU A 116 -3.58 -5.77 5.42
C GLU A 116 -4.58 -6.00 6.56
N GLU A 117 -4.85 -7.26 6.90
CA GLU A 117 -5.81 -7.62 7.95
C GLU A 117 -5.40 -7.12 9.33
N ILE A 118 -4.11 -7.21 9.69
CA ILE A 118 -3.60 -6.72 10.98
C ILE A 118 -3.31 -5.21 10.96
N GLY A 119 -3.55 -4.52 9.83
CA GLY A 119 -3.30 -3.09 9.67
C GLY A 119 -1.81 -2.71 9.65
N LEU A 120 -0.93 -3.65 9.30
CA LEU A 120 0.50 -3.41 9.17
C LEU A 120 0.81 -2.78 7.81
N TRP A 121 1.06 -1.47 7.81
CA TRP A 121 1.51 -0.73 6.64
C TRP A 121 2.69 0.17 6.99
N ILE A 122 3.84 -0.08 6.35
CA ILE A 122 5.05 0.74 6.48
C ILE A 122 5.29 1.39 5.11
N PRO A 123 5.36 2.74 5.01
CA PRO A 123 5.63 3.42 3.76
C PRO A 123 6.94 2.96 3.11
N ASN A 124 7.07 3.09 1.78
CA ASN A 124 8.38 2.94 1.16
C ASN A 124 9.22 4.19 1.42
N GLU A 125 10.54 4.05 1.43
CA GLU A 125 11.43 5.21 1.48
C GLU A 125 11.31 5.99 0.16
N ILE A 126 10.69 7.17 0.22
CA ILE A 126 10.54 8.07 -0.93
C ILE A 126 11.57 9.20 -0.78
N LYS A 127 12.53 9.26 -1.72
CA LYS A 127 13.42 10.40 -1.85
C LYS A 127 12.71 11.48 -2.66
N ASN A 128 12.14 12.47 -1.98
CA ASN A 128 11.54 13.62 -2.65
C ASN A 128 12.65 14.45 -3.29
N GLN A 129 12.58 14.63 -4.61
CA GLN A 129 13.38 15.63 -5.31
C GLN A 129 12.50 16.87 -5.49
N GLU A 130 12.79 17.91 -4.73
CA GLU A 130 12.12 19.20 -4.91
C GLU A 130 12.59 19.82 -6.24
N HIS A 131 11.69 19.88 -7.22
CA HIS A 131 11.93 20.60 -8.46
C HIS A 131 11.57 22.07 -8.22
N ASN A 132 12.55 22.95 -8.32
CA ASN A 132 12.28 24.39 -8.31
C ASN A 132 11.72 24.78 -9.68
N ASP A 133 10.40 24.72 -9.82
CA ASP A 133 9.68 25.13 -11.03
C ASP A 133 9.66 26.65 -11.21
N LYS A 134 10.36 27.41 -10.35
CA LYS A 134 10.48 28.87 -10.49
C LYS A 134 11.31 29.17 -11.73
N PRO A 135 10.75 29.90 -12.72
CA PRO A 135 11.54 30.37 -13.85
C PRO A 135 12.65 31.32 -13.36
N GLU A 136 13.87 31.11 -13.84
CA GLU A 136 15.10 31.77 -13.35
C GLU A 136 15.08 33.30 -13.53
N ASP A 137 14.22 33.81 -14.42
CA ASP A 137 14.18 35.21 -14.85
C ASP A 137 12.91 35.97 -14.43
N VAL A 138 12.21 35.49 -13.39
CA VAL A 138 11.04 36.19 -12.85
C VAL A 138 11.22 36.46 -11.36
N GLU A 139 11.58 37.70 -11.03
CA GLU A 139 11.45 38.20 -9.66
C GLU A 139 9.96 38.20 -9.28
N ASP A 140 9.62 37.63 -8.11
CA ASP A 140 8.22 37.50 -7.66
C ASP A 140 7.49 38.86 -7.67
N THR A 141 8.24 39.94 -7.43
CA THR A 141 7.79 41.34 -7.44
C THR A 141 7.15 41.77 -8.76
N GLU A 142 7.67 41.34 -9.91
CA GLU A 142 7.15 41.70 -11.24
C GLU A 142 5.84 40.97 -11.56
N LEU A 143 5.70 39.72 -11.09
CA LEU A 143 4.51 38.89 -11.29
C LEU A 143 3.32 39.41 -10.47
N TRP A 144 3.54 39.76 -9.19
CA TRP A 144 2.51 40.37 -8.33
C TRP A 144 2.10 41.77 -8.81
N ARG A 145 3.06 42.58 -9.29
CA ARG A 145 2.78 43.92 -9.84
C ARG A 145 1.90 43.83 -11.08
N LYS A 146 2.12 42.86 -11.99
CA LYS A 146 1.27 42.64 -13.16
C LYS A 146 -0.13 42.10 -12.82
N LEU A 147 -0.27 41.26 -11.80
CA LEU A 147 -1.56 40.67 -11.43
C LEU A 147 -2.47 41.63 -10.63
N TYR A 148 -1.88 42.46 -9.77
CA TYR A 148 -2.64 43.32 -8.83
C TYR A 148 -2.57 44.82 -9.13
N HIS A 149 -1.70 45.24 -10.05
CA HIS A 149 -1.63 46.61 -10.58
C HIS A 149 -1.54 46.58 -12.11
N PRO A 150 -2.64 46.24 -12.81
CA PRO A 150 -2.70 46.47 -14.25
C PRO A 150 -2.42 47.97 -14.51
N PRO A 151 -1.53 48.32 -15.46
CA PRO A 151 -1.26 49.71 -15.77
C PRO A 151 -2.59 50.38 -16.14
N ALA A 152 -2.95 51.41 -15.37
CA ALA A 152 -4.12 52.22 -15.66
C ALA A 152 -4.01 52.68 -17.12
N LEU A 153 -5.07 52.41 -17.90
CA LEU A 153 -5.23 52.99 -19.22
C LEU A 153 -4.97 54.48 -19.08
N LEU A 154 -3.92 54.95 -19.76
CA LEU A 154 -3.52 56.35 -19.80
C LEU A 154 -4.77 57.14 -20.21
N ASP A 155 -5.29 57.95 -19.29
CA ASP A 155 -6.42 58.83 -19.55
C ASP A 155 -5.97 59.87 -20.58
N ASP A 156 -6.54 59.79 -21.80
CA ASP A 156 -6.33 60.70 -22.93
C ASP A 156 -6.83 62.14 -22.67
N SER A 157 -7.00 62.54 -21.40
CA SER A 157 -7.54 63.85 -21.00
C SER A 157 -6.50 64.97 -20.86
N GLN A 158 -5.22 64.72 -21.16
CA GLN A 158 -4.19 65.77 -21.18
C GLN A 158 -3.70 66.11 -22.60
N LEU A 159 -4.58 65.99 -23.60
CA LEU A 159 -4.43 66.70 -24.87
C LEU A 159 -5.32 67.95 -24.88
N LYS A 160 -4.64 69.10 -24.78
CA LYS A 160 -4.88 70.42 -25.40
C LYS A 160 -5.29 71.60 -24.51
N PRO A 161 -4.94 72.83 -24.95
CA PRO A 161 -4.42 73.25 -26.26
C PRO A 161 -2.92 73.53 -26.34
#